data_AF-A0A3P1AM73-F1
#
_entry.id   AF-A0A3P1AM73-F1
#
_cell.length_a   1.000
_cell.length_b   1.000
_cell.length_c   1.000
_cell.angle_alpha   90.00
_cell.angle_beta   90.00
_cell.angle_gamma   90.00
#
_symmetry.space_group_name_H-M   'P 1'
#
loop_
_entity.id
_entity.type
_entity.pdbx_description
1 polymer ?
#
loop_
_entity_poly.entity_id
_entity_poly.type
_entity_poly.pdbx_seq_one_letter_code
_entity_poly.pdbx_strand_id
1 'polypeptide(L)' 'FDRFGKLIKQLSPAGAGWDGTFNGKPLPSTDYWFKAEYLDPKTGLNKEVTGHFSLKR' A
#
# COMPACT_ATOMS: atom_id res chain seq x y z
N PHE A 1 0.90 0.66 5.12
CA PHE A 1 1.03 0.60 6.59
C PHE A 1 2.50 0.55 6.95
N ASP A 2 2.87 1.07 8.12
CA ASP A 2 4.22 0.86 8.68
C ASP A 2 4.31 -0.48 9.44
N ARG A 3 5.50 -0.77 10.00
CA ARG A 3 5.77 -1.98 10.79
C ARG A 3 4.92 -2.15 12.04
N PHE A 4 4.22 -1.10 12.48
CA PHE A 4 3.34 -1.12 13.65
C PHE A 4 1.86 -1.19 13.25
N GLY A 5 1.56 -1.33 11.95
CA GLY A 5 0.19 -1.38 11.45
C GLY A 5 -0.47 0.01 11.32
N LYS A 6 0.28 1.11 11.42
CA LYS A 6 -0.28 2.45 11.21
C LYS A 6 -0.63 2.66 9.74
N LEU A 7 -1.84 3.15 9.46
CA LEU A 7 -2.21 3.56 8.11
C LEU A 7 -1.38 4.79 7.69
N ILE A 8 -0.63 4.63 6.60
CA ILE A 8 0.22 5.68 6.04
C ILE A 8 -0.49 6.36 4.86
N LYS A 9 -1.05 5.56 3.95
CA LYS A 9 -1.71 6.08 2.76
C LYS A 9 -2.76 5.09 2.29
N GLN A 10 -3.85 5.62 1.76
CA GLN A 10 -4.81 4.89 0.95
C GLN A 10 -4.70 5.42 -0.48
N LEU A 11 -4.61 4.52 -1.45
CA LEU A 11 -4.39 4.84 -2.85
C LEU A 11 -5.61 4.42 -3.66
N SER A 12 -5.95 5.23 -4.67
CA SER A 12 -6.85 4.78 -5.73
C SER A 12 -6.05 3.94 -6.73
N PRO A 13 -6.57 2.82 -7.23
CA PRO A 13 -5.91 2.03 -8.28
C PRO A 13 -5.60 2.83 -9.56
N ALA A 14 -6.39 3.86 -9.84
CA ALA A 14 -6.21 4.75 -11.00
C ALA A 14 -5.46 6.05 -10.66
N GLY A 15 -5.06 6.24 -9.41
CA GLY A 15 -4.41 7.45 -8.93
C GLY A 15 -2.88 7.39 -9.01
N ALA A 16 -2.25 8.50 -8.62
CA ALA A 16 -0.81 8.49 -8.38
C ALA A 16 -0.47 7.51 -7.24
N GLY A 17 0.63 6.78 -7.42
CA GLY A 17 1.18 5.89 -6.41
C GLY A 17 1.68 6.63 -5.16
N TRP A 18 2.31 5.88 -4.27
CA TRP A 18 2.96 6.45 -3.11
C TRP A 18 4.43 6.78 -3.40
N ASP A 19 4.84 8.00 -3.07
CA ASP A 19 6.18 8.56 -3.35
C ASP A 19 7.17 8.39 -2.19
N GLY A 20 6.79 7.66 -1.14
CA GLY A 20 7.63 7.49 0.05
C GLY A 20 7.46 8.59 1.11
N THR A 21 6.46 9.48 0.98
CA THR A 21 6.19 10.54 1.96
C THR A 21 4.92 10.31 2.78
N PHE A 22 4.90 10.78 4.03
CA PHE A 22 3.71 10.84 4.87
C PHE A 22 3.55 12.24 5.41
N ASN A 23 2.40 12.87 5.14
CA ASN A 23 2.12 14.27 5.49
C ASN A 23 3.24 15.24 5.06
N GLY A 24 3.73 15.07 3.82
CA GLY A 24 4.81 15.89 3.24
C GLY A 24 6.20 15.61 3.80
N LYS A 25 6.35 14.67 4.74
CA LYS A 25 7.64 14.30 5.31
C LYS A 25 8.14 12.98 4.72
N PRO A 26 9.42 12.87 4.35
CA PRO A 26 10.00 11.62 3.90
C PRO A 26 9.89 10.54 4.99
N LEU A 27 9.48 9.33 4.61
CA LEU A 27 9.54 8.17 5.50
C LEU A 27 10.89 7.44 5.39
N PRO A 28 11.26 6.65 6.43
CA PRO A 28 12.50 5.87 6.44
C PRO A 28 12.60 4.82 5.33
N SER A 29 13.82 4.50 4.89
CA SER A 29 14.06 3.34 4.01
C SER A 29 13.95 2.04 4.80
N THR A 30 12.74 1.47 4.83
CA THR A 30 12.41 0.23 5.55
C THR A 30 11.26 -0.48 4.85
N ASP A 31 10.73 -1.55 5.45
CA ASP A 31 9.60 -2.29 4.93
C ASP A 31 8.27 -1.60 5.25
N TYR A 32 7.35 -1.70 4.29
CA TYR A 32 5.98 -1.21 4.38
C TYR A 32 5.01 -2.29 3.92
N TRP A 33 3.86 -2.35 4.57
CA TRP A 33 2.82 -3.35 4.31
C TRP A 33 1.68 -2.74 3.52
N PHE A 34 1.05 -3.52 2.66
CA PHE A 34 -0.14 -3.13 1.92
C PHE A 34 -1.24 -4.19 2.04
N LYS A 35 -2.46 -3.72 1.85
CA LYS A 35 -3.66 -4.51 1.63
C LYS A 35 -4.37 -3.93 0.42
N ALA A 36 -4.75 -4.77 -0.53
CA ALA A 36 -5.52 -4.38 -1.70
C ALA A 36 -6.75 -5.28 -1.84
N GLU A 37 -7.89 -4.64 -2.07
CA GLU A 37 -9.16 -5.32 -2.34
C GLU A 37 -9.46 -5.16 -3.83
N TYR A 38 -9.84 -6.24 -4.50
CA TYR A 38 -10.13 -6.24 -5.93
C TYR A 38 -11.23 -7.25 -6.27
N LEU A 39 -11.92 -6.99 -7.39
CA LEU A 39 -12.88 -7.95 -7.96
C LEU A 39 -12.10 -8.96 -8.81
N ASP A 40 -12.18 -10.25 -8.47
CA ASP A 40 -11.55 -11.29 -9.28
C ASP A 40 -12.28 -11.39 -10.64
N PRO A 41 -11.61 -11.13 -11.77
CA PRO A 41 -12.25 -11.16 -13.08
C PRO A 41 -12.71 -12.56 -13.51
N LYS A 42 -12.18 -13.63 -12.89
CA LYS A 42 -12.56 -15.01 -13.20
C LYS A 42 -13.79 -15.47 -12.42
N THR A 43 -13.90 -15.08 -11.15
CA THR A 43 -14.99 -15.56 -10.27
C THR A 43 -16.05 -14.48 -10.00
N GLY A 44 -15.78 -13.21 -10.28
CA GLY A 44 -16.67 -12.09 -9.95
C GLY A 44 -16.82 -11.85 -8.45
N LEU A 45 -15.91 -12.37 -7.63
CA LEU A 45 -15.95 -12.24 -6.17
C LEU A 45 -14.93 -11.23 -5.69
N ASN A 46 -15.26 -10.49 -4.64
CA ASN A 46 -14.31 -9.62 -3.96
C ASN A 46 -13.22 -10.48 -3.30
N LYS A 47 -11.96 -10.14 -3.58
CA LYS A 47 -10.78 -10.75 -2.99
C LYS A 47 -9.90 -9.70 -2.36
N GLU A 48 -9.11 -10.15 -1.40
CA GLU A 48 -8.10 -9.36 -0.71
C GLU A 48 -6.72 -9.98 -0.95
N VAL A 49 -5.72 -9.13 -1.17
CA VAL A 49 -4.32 -9.50 -1.17
C VAL A 49 -3.56 -8.60 -0.21
N THR A 50 -2.72 -9.20 0.60
CA THR A 50 -1.82 -8.51 1.52
C THR A 50 -0.37 -8.85 1.19
N GLY A 51 0.54 -7.94 1.54
CA GLY A 51 1.96 -8.13 1.29
C GLY A 51 2.79 -6.99 1.86
N HIS A 52 4.09 -7.01 1.59
CA HIS A 52 5.00 -5.95 1.97
C HIS A 52 6.04 -5.68 0.88
N PHE A 53 6.64 -4.49 0.93
CA PHE A 53 7.73 -4.09 0.06
C PHE A 53 8.71 -3.21 0.83
N SER A 54 9.99 -3.23 0.42
CA SER A 54 11.01 -2.36 0.98
C SER A 54 11.07 -1.04 0.22
N LEU A 55 10.99 0.09 0.93
CA LEU A 55 11.30 1.40 0.36
C LEU A 55 12.82 1.56 0.27
N LYS A 56 13.34 1.60 -0.95
CA LYS A 56 14.75 1.89 -1.24
C LYS A 56 14.92 3.34 -1.71
N ARG A 57 16.08 3.92 -1.46
CA ARG A 57 16.51 5.24 -1.94
C ARG A 57 17.79 5.11 -2.75
#